data_AF-A0A842P368-F1
#
_entry.id   AF-A0A842P368-F1
#
_cell.length_a   1.000
_cell.length_b   1.000
_cell.length_c   1.000
_cell.angle_alpha   90.00
_cell.angle_beta   90.00
_cell.angle_gamma   90.00
#
_symmetry.space_group_name_H-M   'P 1'
#
loop_
_entity.id
_entity.type
_entity.pdbx_description
1 polymer ?
#
loop_
_entity_poly.entity_id
_entity_poly.type
_entity_poly.pdbx_seq_one_letter_code
_entity_poly.pdbx_strand_id
1 'polypeptide(L)'
;MIKLTVLEADIVRLSWIESRFEYMFQEYRKAKPKKNFDFSFASILREYAMIQLLNFIEARKDLLKNQKSSKKFRSIDKVLEPQWKSVFAHEKGIREIRNCYLGHIQNWGEKL
;
A
#
# COMPACT_ATOMS: atom_id res chain seq x y z
N MET A 1 -26.42 -4.20 10.27
CA MET A 1 -24.95 -4.15 10.13
C MET A 1 -24.55 -5.23 9.14
N ILE A 2 -24.08 -4.85 7.95
CA ILE A 2 -23.75 -5.83 6.89
C ILE A 2 -22.38 -6.44 7.23
N LYS A 3 -22.31 -7.76 7.41
CA LYS A 3 -21.04 -8.48 7.55
C LYS A 3 -20.51 -8.81 6.16
N LEU A 4 -19.39 -8.20 5.80
CA LEU A 4 -18.67 -8.54 4.57
C LEU A 4 -17.99 -9.90 4.72
N THR A 5 -17.94 -10.65 3.64
CA THR A 5 -17.03 -11.78 3.51
C THR A 5 -15.58 -11.30 3.47
N VAL A 6 -14.62 -12.20 3.74
CA VAL A 6 -13.18 -11.87 3.69
C VAL A 6 -12.80 -11.29 2.32
N LEU A 7 -13.32 -11.86 1.24
CA LEU A 7 -13.07 -11.38 -0.13
C LEU A 7 -13.61 -9.96 -0.35
N GLU A 8 -14.84 -9.69 0.08
CA GLU A 8 -15.45 -8.35 -0.07
C GLU A 8 -14.70 -7.31 0.78
N ALA A 9 -14.26 -7.68 1.98
CA ALA A 9 -13.43 -6.81 2.81
C ALA A 9 -12.08 -6.49 2.15
N ASP A 10 -11.45 -7.46 1.49
CA ASP A 10 -10.19 -7.27 0.77
C ASP A 10 -10.38 -6.40 -0.48
N ILE A 11 -11.46 -6.60 -1.24
CA ILE A 11 -11.78 -5.75 -2.41
C ILE A 11 -12.05 -4.30 -1.98
N VAL A 12 -12.81 -4.10 -0.90
CA VAL A 12 -13.07 -2.76 -0.35
C VAL A 12 -11.77 -2.11 0.12
N ARG A 13 -10.87 -2.86 0.77
CA ARG A 13 -9.54 -2.36 1.14
C ARG A 13 -8.75 -1.92 -0.09
N LEU A 14 -8.68 -2.74 -1.14
CA LEU A 14 -7.96 -2.41 -2.37
C LEU A 14 -8.51 -1.15 -3.05
N SER A 15 -9.84 -1.02 -3.12
CA SER A 15 -10.50 0.15 -3.72
C SER A 15 -10.24 1.43 -2.91
N TRP A 16 -10.23 1.31 -1.58
CA TRP A 16 -9.90 2.44 -0.69
C TRP A 16 -8.43 2.86 -0.86
N ILE A 17 -7.52 1.90 -0.98
CA ILE A 17 -6.10 2.14 -1.23
C ILE A 17 -5.92 2.96 -2.52
N GLU A 18 -6.51 2.51 -3.61
CA GLU A 18 -6.46 3.17 -4.91
C GLU A 18 -6.99 4.61 -4.83
N SER A 19 -8.19 4.80 -4.27
CA SER A 19 -8.83 6.12 -4.15
C SER A 19 -7.97 7.11 -3.39
N ARG A 20 -7.24 6.64 -2.36
CA ARG A 20 -6.37 7.49 -1.54
C ARG A 20 -5.08 7.85 -2.25
N PHE A 21 -4.49 6.91 -3.00
CA PHE A 21 -3.36 7.23 -3.87
C PHE A 21 -3.74 8.27 -4.92
N GLU A 22 -4.89 8.11 -5.56
CA GLU A 22 -5.37 9.06 -6.56
C GLU A 22 -5.60 10.45 -5.97
N TYR A 23 -6.26 10.53 -4.81
CA TYR A 23 -6.45 11.80 -4.10
C TYR A 23 -5.11 12.48 -3.78
N MET A 24 -4.15 11.76 -3.21
CA MET A 24 -2.84 12.33 -2.87
C MET A 24 -2.10 12.82 -4.12
N PHE A 25 -2.18 12.09 -5.23
CA PHE A 25 -1.55 12.49 -6.48
C PHE A 25 -2.18 13.76 -7.06
N GLN A 26 -3.51 13.89 -6.97
CA GLN A 26 -4.21 15.10 -7.40
C GLN A 26 -3.85 16.33 -6.54
N GLU A 27 -3.78 16.17 -5.22
CA GLU A 27 -3.39 17.25 -4.32
C GLU A 27 -1.92 17.66 -4.53
N TYR A 28 -1.03 16.69 -4.79
CA TYR A 28 0.36 16.98 -5.17
C TYR A 28 0.43 17.89 -6.40
N ARG A 29 -0.33 17.56 -7.45
CA ARG A 29 -0.34 18.30 -8.71
C ARG A 29 -0.84 19.73 -8.54
N LYS A 30 -1.80 19.96 -7.63
CA LYS A 30 -2.37 21.30 -7.37
C LYS A 30 -1.42 22.19 -6.57
N ALA A 31 -0.58 21.61 -5.72
CA ALA A 31 0.14 22.37 -4.69
C ALA A 31 1.25 23.33 -5.19
N LYS A 32 1.66 23.28 -6.48
CA LYS A 32 2.81 24.05 -7.03
C LYS A 32 3.96 24.19 -5.99
N PRO A 33 4.52 23.07 -5.54
CA PRO A 33 5.16 23.01 -4.24
C PRO A 33 6.38 23.94 -4.16
N LYS A 34 6.42 24.78 -3.11
CA LYS A 34 7.65 25.45 -2.66
C LYS A 34 8.55 24.40 -2.00
N LYS A 35 9.88 24.57 -2.10
CA LYS A 35 10.94 23.61 -1.70
C LYS A 35 10.72 22.85 -0.37
N ASN A 36 10.09 23.47 0.64
CA ASN A 36 9.86 22.86 1.96
C ASN A 36 8.50 22.13 2.08
N PHE A 37 7.48 22.53 1.31
CA PHE A 37 6.20 21.81 1.24
C PHE A 37 6.37 20.46 0.52
N ASP A 38 7.28 20.40 -0.44
CA ASP A 38 7.67 19.15 -1.11
C ASP A 38 8.19 18.10 -0.13
N PHE A 39 8.99 18.49 0.87
CA PHE A 39 9.61 17.51 1.78
C PHE A 39 8.61 16.86 2.74
N SER A 40 7.76 17.66 3.39
CA SER A 40 6.76 17.14 4.32
C SER A 40 5.66 16.36 3.59
N PHE A 41 5.19 16.86 2.45
CA PHE A 41 4.20 16.16 1.65
C PHE A 41 4.76 14.88 1.03
N ALA A 42 5.99 14.90 0.49
CA ALA A 42 6.64 13.68 -0.01
C ALA A 42 6.91 12.66 1.10
N SER A 43 7.18 13.11 2.33
CA SER A 43 7.32 12.21 3.49
C SER A 43 6.01 11.50 3.82
N ILE A 44 4.89 12.25 3.86
CA ILE A 44 3.55 11.70 4.10
C ILE A 44 3.14 10.75 2.97
N LEU A 45 3.41 11.13 1.71
CA LEU A 45 3.16 10.29 0.55
C LEU A 45 3.98 9.00 0.61
N ARG A 46 5.24 9.09 1.04
CA ARG A 46 6.14 7.93 1.17
C ARG A 46 5.65 6.98 2.27
N GLU A 47 5.29 7.50 3.44
CA GLU A 47 4.68 6.72 4.52
C GLU A 47 3.42 6.00 4.05
N TYR A 48 2.51 6.77 3.46
CA TYR A 48 1.22 6.22 3.06
C TYR A 48 1.40 5.20 1.94
N ALA A 49 2.28 5.49 0.97
CA ALA A 49 2.60 4.58 -0.10
C ALA A 49 3.17 3.26 0.42
N MET A 50 4.11 3.32 1.36
CA MET A 50 4.68 2.11 1.99
C MET A 50 3.64 1.28 2.72
N ILE A 51 2.80 1.92 3.54
CA ILE A 51 1.74 1.23 4.28
C ILE A 51 0.79 0.54 3.30
N GLN A 52 0.38 1.23 2.22
CA GLN A 52 -0.55 0.63 1.27
C GLN A 52 0.07 -0.44 0.39
N LEU A 53 1.35 -0.33 0.03
CA LEU A 53 2.06 -1.40 -0.69
C LEU A 53 2.19 -2.65 0.18
N LEU A 54 2.43 -2.52 1.48
CA LEU A 54 2.44 -3.65 2.42
C LEU A 54 1.05 -4.27 2.57
N ASN A 55 0.02 -3.45 2.75
CA ASN A 55 -1.37 -3.92 2.83
C ASN A 55 -1.77 -4.68 1.55
N PHE A 56 -1.36 -4.18 0.38
CA PHE A 56 -1.58 -4.83 -0.90
C PHE A 56 -0.90 -6.20 -0.96
N ILE A 57 0.36 -6.29 -0.54
CA ILE A 57 1.12 -7.56 -0.50
C ILE A 57 0.41 -8.58 0.41
N GLU A 58 -0.02 -8.16 1.59
CA GLU A 58 -0.69 -9.03 2.57
C GLU A 58 -2.06 -9.49 2.08
N ALA A 59 -2.90 -8.57 1.61
CA ALA A 59 -4.22 -8.89 1.06
C ALA A 59 -4.12 -9.87 -0.12
N ARG A 60 -3.15 -9.68 -1.03
CA ARG A 60 -2.96 -10.62 -2.14
C ARG A 60 -2.46 -11.99 -1.67
N LYS A 61 -1.57 -12.06 -0.68
CA LYS A 61 -1.13 -13.34 -0.08
C LYS A 61 -2.31 -14.09 0.54
N ASP A 62 -3.20 -13.38 1.23
CA ASP A 62 -4.41 -13.95 1.83
C ASP A 62 -5.41 -14.42 0.76
N LEU A 63 -5.64 -13.63 -0.28
CA LEU A 63 -6.46 -14.03 -1.43
C LEU A 63 -5.93 -15.30 -2.10
N LEU A 64 -4.61 -15.39 -2.33
CA LEU A 64 -3.96 -16.59 -2.87
C LEU A 64 -4.17 -17.82 -1.99
N LYS A 65 -4.11 -17.65 -0.67
CA LYS A 65 -4.34 -18.72 0.31
C LYS A 65 -5.81 -19.18 0.30
N ASN A 66 -6.74 -18.23 0.32
CA ASN A 66 -8.17 -18.48 0.43
C ASN A 66 -8.81 -18.94 -0.89
N GLN A 67 -8.28 -18.51 -2.04
CA GLN A 67 -8.80 -18.81 -3.38
C GLN A 67 -7.90 -19.77 -4.16
N LYS A 68 -7.01 -20.51 -3.48
CA LYS A 68 -6.00 -21.37 -4.11
C LYS A 68 -6.59 -22.36 -5.12
N SER A 69 -7.79 -22.88 -4.87
CA SER A 69 -8.50 -23.85 -5.72
C SER A 69 -9.35 -23.21 -6.83
N SER A 70 -9.56 -21.90 -6.82
CA SER A 70 -10.40 -21.19 -7.79
C SER A 70 -9.67 -20.98 -9.12
N LYS A 71 -10.09 -21.69 -10.18
CA LYS A 71 -9.59 -21.50 -11.56
C LYS A 71 -9.80 -20.07 -12.06
N LYS A 72 -10.95 -19.46 -11.71
CA LYS A 72 -11.30 -18.08 -12.11
C LYS A 72 -10.34 -17.08 -11.50
N PHE A 73 -10.07 -17.21 -10.19
CA PHE A 73 -9.11 -16.34 -9.50
C PHE A 73 -7.71 -16.44 -10.12
N ARG A 74 -7.20 -17.66 -10.35
CA ARG A 74 -5.87 -17.85 -10.96
C ARG A 74 -5.75 -17.21 -12.35
N SER A 75 -6.81 -17.28 -13.16
CA SER A 75 -6.83 -16.66 -14.48
C SER A 75 -6.72 -15.14 -14.39
N ILE A 76 -7.49 -14.52 -13.49
CA ILE A 76 -7.48 -13.07 -13.28
C ILE A 76 -6.14 -12.63 -12.70
N ASP A 77 -5.65 -13.33 -11.68
CA ASP A 77 -4.38 -13.02 -11.02
C ASP A 77 -3.19 -13.08 -11.99
N LYS A 78 -3.19 -14.05 -12.92
CA LYS A 78 -2.18 -14.15 -13.98
C LYS A 78 -2.24 -12.98 -14.97
N VAL A 79 -3.43 -12.52 -15.33
CA VAL A 79 -3.58 -11.35 -16.22
C VAL A 79 -3.10 -10.07 -15.53
N LEU A 80 -3.33 -9.95 -14.22
CA LEU A 80 -2.91 -8.80 -13.43
C LEU A 80 -1.44 -8.85 -13.00
N GLU A 81 -0.75 -10.00 -13.18
CA GLU A 81 0.66 -10.19 -12.79
C GLU A 81 1.59 -9.03 -13.15
N PRO A 82 1.59 -8.50 -14.39
CA PRO A 82 2.48 -7.41 -14.77
C PRO A 82 2.32 -6.15 -13.91
N GLN A 83 1.13 -5.91 -13.35
CA GLN A 83 0.83 -4.71 -12.56
C GLN A 83 1.39 -4.80 -11.14
N TRP A 84 1.37 -5.98 -10.54
CA TRP A 84 1.74 -6.16 -9.14
C TRP A 84 3.08 -6.87 -8.92
N LYS A 85 3.66 -7.49 -9.96
CA LYS A 85 4.91 -8.24 -9.86
C LYS A 85 6.08 -7.40 -9.36
N SER A 86 6.17 -6.15 -9.82
CA SER A 86 7.21 -5.19 -9.38
C SER A 86 7.10 -4.90 -7.89
N VAL A 87 5.87 -4.73 -7.37
CA VAL A 87 5.63 -4.50 -5.94
C VAL A 87 6.17 -5.65 -5.10
N PHE A 88 5.91 -6.90 -5.51
CA PHE A 88 6.41 -8.09 -4.82
C PHE A 88 7.93 -8.28 -4.95
N ALA A 89 8.52 -7.91 -6.09
CA ALA A 89 9.97 -7.94 -6.27
C ALA A 89 10.71 -7.03 -5.28
N HIS A 90 10.04 -5.97 -4.82
CA HIS A 90 10.58 -5.00 -3.87
C HIS A 90 10.05 -5.17 -2.44
N GLU A 91 9.34 -6.27 -2.11
CA GLU A 91 8.73 -6.48 -0.78
C GLU A 91 9.74 -6.27 0.36
N LYS A 92 10.95 -6.82 0.22
CA LYS A 92 12.01 -6.69 1.23
C LYS A 92 12.37 -5.23 1.48
N GLY A 93 12.64 -4.46 0.42
CA GLY A 93 12.97 -3.04 0.53
C GLY A 93 11.81 -2.22 1.11
N ILE A 94 10.57 -2.53 0.71
CA ILE A 94 9.37 -1.86 1.27
C ILE A 94 9.28 -2.12 2.79
N ARG A 95 9.51 -3.35 3.25
CA ARG A 95 9.54 -3.69 4.68
C ARG A 95 10.69 -3.01 5.42
N GLU A 96 11.87 -2.96 4.82
CA GLU A 96 13.04 -2.29 5.40
C GLU A 96 12.80 -0.79 5.58
N ILE A 97 12.26 -0.10 4.57
CA ILE A 97 11.97 1.34 4.69
C ILE A 97 10.90 1.58 5.77
N ARG A 98 9.87 0.72 5.88
CA ARG A 98 8.89 0.78 6.97
C ARG A 98 9.54 0.63 8.33
N ASN A 99 10.44 -0.35 8.49
CA ASN A 99 11.12 -0.61 9.77
C ASN A 99 12.08 0.53 10.14
N CYS A 100 12.84 1.06 9.18
CA CYS A 100 13.67 2.24 9.38
C CYS A 100 12.84 3.45 9.79
N TYR A 101 11.67 3.63 9.17
CA TYR A 101 10.76 4.72 9.48
C TYR A 101 10.16 4.60 10.90
N LEU A 102 9.69 3.40 11.28
CA LEU A 102 9.21 3.14 12.64
C LEU A 102 10.32 3.35 13.68
N GLY A 103 11.54 2.88 13.40
CA GLY A 103 12.71 3.12 14.24
C GLY A 103 13.05 4.61 14.37
N HIS A 104 12.91 5.39 13.29
CA HIS A 104 13.06 6.85 13.35
C HIS A 104 12.00 7.51 14.23
N ILE A 105 10.72 7.13 14.15
CA ILE A 105 9.68 7.67 15.04
C ILE A 105 9.92 7.28 16.50
N GLN A 106 10.27 6.03 16.77
CA GLN A 106 10.44 5.51 18.14
C GLN A 106 11.67 6.12 18.83
N ASN A 107 12.78 6.28 18.10
CA ASN A 107 14.02 6.87 18.65
C ASN A 107 13.95 8.39 18.86
N TRP A 108 12.92 9.08 18.32
CA TRP A 108 12.67 10.49 18.64
C TRP A 108 12.08 10.68 20.05
N GLY A 109 11.51 9.63 20.66
CA GLY A 109 11.02 9.66 22.04
C GLY A 109 12.09 9.41 23.11
N GLU A 110 13.26 8.87 22.75
CA GLU A 110 14.33 8.54 23.71
C GLU A 110 15.32 9.69 23.95
N LYS A 111 15.18 10.81 23.25
CA LYS A 111 16.07 11.99 23.37
C LYS A 111 15.38 13.27 23.87
N LEU A 112 14.16 13.17 24.42
CA LEU A 112 13.50 14.22 25.18
C LEU A 112 13.30 13.76 26.63
#